data_AF-A0A6P0Q357-F1
#
_entry.id   AF-A0A6P0Q357-F1
#
_cell.length_a   1.000
_cell.length_b   1.000
_cell.length_c   1.000
_cell.angle_alpha   90.00
_cell.angle_beta   90.00
_cell.angle_gamma   90.00
#
_symmetry.space_group_name_H-M   'P 1'
#
loop_
_entity.id
_entity.type
_entity.pdbx_description
1 polymer ?
#
loop_
_entity_poly.entity_id
_entity_poly.type
_entity_poly.pdbx_seq_one_letter_code
_entity_poly.pdbx_strand_id
1 'polypeptide(L)'
;MSKVEQLRDFNNFAESILNKLEEYDSVLQTQSLQQDRILTEISNQVEIVRKQAEEVVKSSSSPVKIAVMGEFKATKTTVLGSLLGYAGMLPDSRVAATGNVTHLNIVQVKGSQPTEFKFSVKYFNQNEIDQCLDFIVEELVVQAEAQLPSTQIASLKNFTSKDPDVWQNIIKWYDEVKNYDKTPGLENAIQELVVFVESYLRYGNNLCGQSLPIDNSTHAYAGLQLPNDPRSILDIKKFEQFPPEDEEQF
;
A
#
# COMPACT_ATOMS: atom_id res chain seq x y z
N MET A 1 26.85 6.62 7.04
CA MET A 1 26.59 5.99 5.73
C MET A 1 25.30 5.21 5.86
N SER A 2 24.29 5.54 5.05
CA SER A 2 23.00 4.83 5.07
C SER A 2 23.16 3.43 4.42
N LYS A 3 22.28 2.48 4.77
CA LYS A 3 22.28 1.14 4.14
C LYS A 3 22.10 1.21 2.62
N VAL A 4 21.38 2.23 2.14
CA VAL A 4 21.14 2.47 0.70
C VAL A 4 22.42 2.94 0.01
N GLU A 5 23.20 3.81 0.65
CA GLU A 5 24.50 4.25 0.14
C GLU A 5 25.47 3.06 0.03
N GLN A 6 25.53 2.21 1.06
CA GLN A 6 26.38 1.01 1.04
C GLN A 6 25.99 0.04 -0.09
N LEU A 7 24.69 -0.20 -0.30
CA LEU A 7 24.18 -1.03 -1.40
C LEU A 7 24.57 -0.46 -2.78
N ARG A 8 24.48 0.86 -2.94
CA ARG A 8 24.86 1.55 -4.17
C ARG A 8 26.37 1.45 -4.43
N ASP A 9 27.19 1.57 -3.39
CA ASP A 9 28.64 1.44 -3.50
C ASP A 9 29.05 0.01 -3.89
N PHE A 10 28.42 -1.01 -3.29
CA PHE A 10 28.64 -2.41 -3.68
C PHE A 10 28.26 -2.67 -5.15
N ASN A 11 27.14 -2.09 -5.60
CA ASN A 11 26.70 -2.21 -6.98
C ASN A 11 27.69 -1.56 -7.96
N ASN A 12 28.05 -0.29 -7.74
CA ASN A 12 29.02 0.43 -8.56
C ASN A 12 30.38 -0.30 -8.63
N PHE A 13 30.81 -0.87 -7.51
CA PHE A 13 32.05 -1.64 -7.45
C PHE A 13 31.96 -2.92 -8.29
N ALA A 14 30.87 -3.67 -8.17
CA ALA A 14 30.65 -4.89 -8.93
C ALA A 14 30.51 -4.62 -10.45
N GLU A 15 29.77 -3.57 -10.85
CA GLU A 15 29.70 -3.11 -12.25
C GLU A 15 31.09 -2.71 -12.78
N SER A 16 31.90 -2.01 -11.97
CA SER A 16 33.26 -1.65 -12.37
C SER A 16 34.17 -2.88 -12.56
N ILE A 17 33.97 -3.95 -11.79
CA ILE A 17 34.69 -5.21 -12.00
C ILE A 17 34.27 -5.85 -13.33
N LEU A 18 32.97 -5.94 -13.59
CA LEU A 18 32.46 -6.54 -14.83
C LEU A 18 32.96 -5.81 -16.07
N ASN A 19 32.94 -4.47 -16.08
CA ASN A 19 33.49 -3.68 -17.18
C ASN A 19 34.97 -3.97 -17.43
N LYS A 20 35.79 -4.09 -16.37
CA LYS A 20 37.22 -4.43 -16.50
C LYS A 20 37.44 -5.86 -17.00
N LEU A 21 36.56 -6.79 -16.64
CA LEU A 21 36.62 -8.17 -17.14
C LEU A 21 36.23 -8.24 -18.62
N GLU A 22 35.25 -7.46 -19.06
CA GLU A 22 34.92 -7.34 -20.50
C GLU A 22 36.09 -6.74 -21.30
N GLU A 23 36.76 -5.71 -20.76
CA GLU A 23 38.00 -5.18 -21.35
C GLU A 23 39.08 -6.26 -21.44
N TYR A 24 39.28 -7.05 -20.37
CA TYR A 24 40.23 -8.17 -20.36
C TYR A 24 39.91 -9.23 -21.41
N ASP A 25 38.64 -9.63 -21.54
CA ASP A 25 38.19 -10.59 -22.55
C ASP A 25 38.45 -10.08 -23.98
N SER A 26 38.28 -8.78 -24.22
CA SER A 26 38.55 -8.16 -25.52
C SER A 26 40.05 -8.19 -25.91
N VAL A 27 40.94 -8.04 -24.92
CA VAL A 27 42.40 -8.12 -25.10
C VAL A 27 42.85 -9.57 -25.32
N LEU A 28 42.24 -10.53 -24.63
CA LEU A 28 42.52 -11.95 -24.83
C LEU A 28 42.06 -12.45 -26.21
N GLN A 29 40.90 -11.98 -26.71
CA GLN A 29 40.42 -12.38 -28.04
C GLN A 29 41.32 -11.88 -29.19
N THR A 30 42.09 -10.81 -28.96
CA THR A 30 43.05 -10.28 -29.96
C THR A 30 44.41 -10.97 -29.92
N GLN A 31 44.71 -11.75 -28.88
CA GLN A 31 45.96 -12.49 -28.75
C GLN A 31 45.68 -14.00 -28.87
N SER A 32 46.08 -14.62 -29.98
CA SER A 32 46.02 -16.07 -30.16
C SER A 32 47.01 -16.77 -29.22
N LEU A 33 46.70 -16.85 -27.93
CA LEU A 33 47.55 -17.46 -26.94
C LEU A 33 47.14 -18.93 -26.74
N GLN A 34 47.98 -19.80 -27.31
CA GLN A 34 47.94 -21.23 -27.12
C GLN A 34 48.20 -21.56 -25.63
N GLN A 35 47.21 -22.24 -25.02
CA GLN A 35 47.29 -23.19 -23.90
C GLN A 35 48.52 -23.13 -22.96
N ASP A 36 48.58 -22.10 -22.11
CA ASP A 36 49.37 -22.14 -20.87
C ASP A 36 48.49 -22.58 -19.70
N ARG A 37 48.93 -23.55 -18.89
CA ARG A 37 48.23 -23.98 -17.65
C ARG A 37 47.95 -22.82 -16.70
N ILE A 38 48.82 -21.82 -16.68
CA ILE A 38 48.67 -20.61 -15.88
C ILE A 38 47.48 -19.77 -16.38
N LEU A 39 47.29 -19.67 -17.71
CA LEU A 39 46.13 -18.98 -18.29
C LEU A 39 44.83 -19.70 -17.93
N THR A 40 44.81 -21.03 -17.86
CA THR A 40 43.62 -21.79 -17.43
C THR A 40 43.25 -21.52 -15.98
N GLU A 41 44.22 -21.48 -15.06
CA GLU A 41 43.96 -21.17 -13.65
C GLU A 41 43.49 -19.71 -13.47
N ILE A 42 44.11 -18.76 -14.16
CA ILE A 42 43.69 -17.36 -14.15
C ILE A 42 42.27 -17.22 -14.71
N SER A 43 41.95 -17.89 -15.82
CA SER A 43 40.61 -17.88 -16.39
C SER A 43 39.55 -18.44 -15.43
N ASN A 44 39.86 -19.51 -14.71
CA ASN A 44 38.95 -20.07 -13.69
C ASN A 44 38.69 -19.06 -12.55
N GLN A 45 39.74 -18.38 -12.06
CA GLN A 45 39.59 -17.36 -11.02
C GLN A 45 38.81 -16.14 -11.51
N VAL A 46 39.06 -15.71 -12.76
CA VAL A 46 38.30 -14.64 -13.42
C VAL A 46 36.82 -14.99 -13.52
N GLU A 47 36.49 -16.25 -13.85
CA GLU A 47 35.10 -16.69 -13.95
C GLU A 47 34.39 -16.74 -12.58
N ILE A 48 35.11 -17.10 -11.51
CA ILE A 48 34.60 -16.99 -10.14
C ILE A 48 34.31 -15.53 -9.78
N VAL A 49 35.25 -14.62 -10.06
CA VAL A 49 35.08 -13.18 -9.80
C VAL A 49 33.92 -12.62 -10.60
N ARG A 50 33.79 -12.99 -11.89
CA ARG A 50 32.67 -12.60 -12.75
C ARG A 50 31.34 -13.02 -12.14
N LYS A 51 31.21 -14.29 -11.77
CA LYS A 51 29.98 -14.83 -11.18
C LYS A 51 29.61 -14.13 -9.87
N GLN A 52 30.58 -13.84 -9.02
CA GLN A 52 30.36 -13.11 -7.77
C GLN A 52 29.92 -11.66 -8.03
N ALA A 53 30.56 -10.98 -8.98
CA ALA A 53 30.18 -9.62 -9.36
C ALA A 53 28.76 -9.57 -9.97
N GLU A 54 28.41 -10.51 -10.85
CA GLU A 54 27.05 -10.66 -11.40
C GLU A 54 26.02 -10.91 -10.28
N GLU A 55 26.33 -11.73 -9.30
CA GLU A 55 25.44 -12.01 -8.17
C GLU A 55 25.25 -10.79 -7.26
N VAL A 56 26.31 -10.00 -7.05
CA VAL A 56 26.22 -8.74 -6.31
C VAL A 56 25.39 -7.71 -7.06
N VAL A 57 25.61 -7.51 -8.37
CA VAL A 57 24.78 -6.60 -9.19
C VAL A 57 23.33 -7.08 -9.18
N LYS A 58 23.07 -8.37 -9.39
CA LYS A 58 21.72 -8.93 -9.38
C LYS A 58 21.01 -8.74 -8.04
N SER A 59 21.72 -8.96 -6.93
CA SER A 59 21.14 -8.87 -5.59
C SER A 59 20.94 -7.42 -5.14
N SER A 60 21.88 -6.54 -5.46
CA SER A 60 21.81 -5.11 -5.13
C SER A 60 20.87 -4.33 -6.05
N SER A 61 20.71 -4.75 -7.30
CA SER A 61 19.73 -4.22 -8.27
C SER A 61 18.39 -4.94 -8.22
N SER A 62 18.21 -5.96 -7.36
CA SER A 62 16.95 -6.68 -7.29
C SER A 62 15.85 -5.69 -6.89
N PRO A 63 14.82 -5.49 -7.74
CA PRO A 63 13.76 -4.55 -7.42
C PRO A 63 13.05 -5.02 -6.15
N VAL A 64 12.65 -4.04 -5.34
CA VAL A 64 11.76 -4.29 -4.20
C VAL A 64 10.48 -4.91 -4.77
N LYS A 65 10.15 -6.13 -4.33
CA LYS A 65 8.91 -6.80 -4.71
C LYS A 65 7.82 -6.35 -3.76
N ILE A 66 6.87 -5.57 -4.28
CA ILE A 66 5.68 -5.16 -3.54
C ILE A 66 4.53 -6.12 -3.90
N ALA A 67 3.96 -6.76 -2.90
CA ALA A 67 2.77 -7.59 -3.05
C ALA A 67 1.57 -6.87 -2.43
N VAL A 68 0.51 -6.66 -3.22
CA VAL A 68 -0.75 -6.10 -2.74
C VAL A 68 -1.73 -7.24 -2.54
N MET A 69 -2.07 -7.52 -1.27
CA MET A 69 -3.01 -8.56 -0.87
C MET A 69 -4.28 -7.93 -0.29
N GLY A 70 -5.42 -8.60 -0.46
CA GLY A 70 -6.70 -8.11 0.03
C GLY A 70 -7.88 -8.83 -0.61
N GLU A 71 -9.06 -8.67 -0.03
CA GLU A 71 -10.30 -9.33 -0.46
C GLU A 71 -10.68 -9.00 -1.90
N PHE A 72 -11.50 -9.85 -2.51
CA PHE A 72 -12.03 -9.61 -3.84
C PHE A 72 -12.83 -8.29 -3.86
N LYS A 73 -12.59 -7.42 -4.85
CA LYS A 73 -13.09 -6.02 -4.95
C LYS A 73 -12.55 -4.98 -3.95
N ALA A 74 -11.52 -5.29 -3.16
CA ALA A 74 -10.86 -4.30 -2.30
C ALA A 74 -9.97 -3.28 -3.06
N THR A 75 -10.37 -2.83 -4.26
CA THR A 75 -9.73 -1.78 -5.08
C THR A 75 -8.22 -1.92 -5.33
N LYS A 76 -7.63 -3.12 -5.13
CA LYS A 76 -6.20 -3.41 -5.28
C LYS A 76 -5.61 -2.93 -6.59
N THR A 77 -6.32 -3.17 -7.69
CA THR A 77 -5.93 -2.76 -9.03
C THR A 77 -5.88 -1.25 -9.17
N THR A 78 -6.85 -0.55 -8.58
CA THR A 78 -6.92 0.92 -8.55
C THR A 78 -5.77 1.51 -7.73
N VAL A 79 -5.41 0.91 -6.60
CA VAL A 79 -4.25 1.32 -5.79
C VAL A 79 -2.96 1.16 -6.60
N LEU A 80 -2.75 0.00 -7.24
CA LEU A 80 -1.59 -0.23 -8.11
C LEU A 80 -1.54 0.74 -9.29
N GLY A 81 -2.66 0.99 -9.95
CA GLY A 81 -2.74 1.95 -11.05
C GLY A 81 -2.44 3.39 -10.59
N SER A 82 -2.89 3.75 -9.38
CA SER A 82 -2.63 5.07 -8.79
C SER A 82 -1.15 5.26 -8.47
N LEU A 83 -0.46 4.22 -7.97
CA LEU A 83 1.00 4.24 -7.76
C LEU A 83 1.78 4.43 -9.08
N LEU A 84 1.21 3.97 -10.19
CA LEU A 84 1.77 4.18 -11.53
C LEU A 84 1.37 5.52 -12.15
N GLY A 85 0.60 6.35 -11.44
CA GLY A 85 0.11 7.65 -11.92
C GLY A 85 -1.10 7.56 -12.86
N TYR A 86 -1.66 6.37 -13.09
CA TYR A 86 -2.84 6.19 -13.94
C TYR A 86 -3.74 5.05 -13.44
N ALA A 87 -4.71 5.39 -12.58
CA ALA A 87 -5.62 4.46 -11.93
C ALA A 87 -6.44 3.59 -12.91
N GLY A 88 -6.71 4.09 -14.12
CA GLY A 88 -7.46 3.38 -15.16
C GLY A 88 -6.62 2.49 -16.08
N MET A 89 -5.30 2.40 -15.88
CA MET A 89 -4.40 1.64 -16.76
C MET A 89 -4.59 0.13 -16.66
N LEU A 90 -4.90 -0.34 -15.46
CA LEU A 90 -4.95 -1.76 -15.16
C LEU A 90 -6.40 -2.27 -15.28
N PRO A 91 -6.61 -3.45 -15.86
CA PRO A 91 -7.95 -4.01 -16.05
C PRO A 91 -8.58 -4.32 -14.69
N ASP A 92 -9.71 -3.67 -14.41
CA ASP A 92 -10.56 -3.97 -13.25
C ASP A 92 -11.72 -4.87 -13.68
N SER A 93 -11.84 -6.04 -13.04
CA SER A 93 -12.93 -6.98 -13.29
C SER A 93 -13.83 -7.06 -12.06
N ARG A 94 -15.12 -6.75 -12.25
CA ARG A 94 -16.15 -6.94 -11.22
C ARG A 94 -16.52 -8.41 -10.99
N VAL A 95 -16.05 -9.31 -11.85
CA VAL A 95 -16.27 -10.77 -11.77
C VAL A 95 -15.06 -11.43 -11.14
N ALA A 96 -15.30 -12.28 -10.14
CA ALA A 96 -14.27 -13.03 -9.44
C ALA A 96 -13.55 -13.98 -10.40
N ALA A 97 -12.39 -13.55 -10.90
CA ALA A 97 -11.47 -14.43 -11.59
C ALA A 97 -10.61 -15.12 -10.53
N THR A 98 -10.94 -16.36 -10.19
CA THR A 98 -10.05 -17.21 -9.40
C THR A 98 -8.71 -17.34 -10.14
N GLY A 99 -7.60 -16.93 -9.52
CA GLY A 99 -6.26 -17.42 -9.87
C GLY A 99 -5.33 -16.57 -10.73
N ASN A 100 -5.64 -15.31 -11.07
CA ASN A 100 -4.69 -14.48 -11.82
C ASN A 100 -3.82 -13.61 -10.91
N VAL A 101 -2.54 -13.97 -10.76
CA VAL A 101 -1.52 -13.09 -10.18
C VAL A 101 -1.04 -12.14 -11.29
N THR A 102 -1.32 -10.84 -11.14
CA THR A 102 -0.80 -9.83 -12.06
C THR A 102 0.59 -9.40 -11.59
N HIS A 103 1.60 -9.60 -12.45
CA HIS A 103 2.96 -9.15 -12.19
C HIS A 103 3.27 -7.92 -13.04
N LEU A 104 3.64 -6.82 -12.39
CA LEU A 104 4.04 -5.58 -13.05
C LEU A 104 5.55 -5.39 -12.83
N ASN A 105 6.30 -5.37 -13.91
CA ASN A 105 7.73 -5.08 -13.87
C ASN A 105 7.96 -3.64 -14.33
N ILE A 106 8.41 -2.79 -13.41
CA ILE A 106 8.67 -1.37 -13.67
C ILE A 106 10.15 -1.23 -14.01
N VAL A 107 10.43 -0.75 -15.23
CA VAL A 107 11.79 -0.54 -15.73
C VAL A 107 11.98 0.94 -16.04
N GLN A 108 13.04 1.54 -15.52
CA GLN A 108 13.39 2.92 -15.85
C GLN A 108 13.86 3.01 -17.31
N VAL A 109 13.27 3.92 -18.07
CA VAL A 109 13.68 4.18 -19.46
C VAL A 109 14.92 5.07 -19.46
N LYS A 110 15.96 4.69 -20.21
CA LYS A 110 17.20 5.48 -20.28
C LYS A 110 16.90 6.90 -20.76
N GLY A 111 17.39 7.90 -20.02
CA GLY A 111 17.17 9.32 -20.33
C GLY A 111 15.85 9.88 -19.79
N SER A 112 15.00 9.08 -19.12
CA SER A 112 13.86 9.61 -18.39
C SER A 112 14.31 10.29 -17.10
N GLN A 113 13.70 11.42 -16.77
CA GLN A 113 13.90 12.05 -15.47
C GLN A 113 13.30 11.16 -14.37
N PRO A 114 13.90 11.15 -13.17
CA PRO A 114 13.26 10.56 -12.00
C PRO A 114 11.87 11.17 -11.81
N THR A 115 10.88 10.36 -11.45
CA THR A 115 9.55 10.88 -11.14
C THR A 115 9.62 11.77 -9.90
N GLU A 116 9.34 13.06 -10.06
CA GLU A 116 9.14 13.98 -8.94
C GLU A 116 7.73 13.82 -8.39
N PHE A 117 7.61 13.36 -7.15
CA PHE A 117 6.31 13.18 -6.50
C PHE A 117 6.02 14.39 -5.61
N LYS A 118 5.12 15.26 -6.05
CA LYS A 118 4.43 16.25 -5.21
C LYS A 118 2.95 15.91 -5.22
N PHE A 119 2.47 15.27 -4.17
CA PHE A 119 1.06 14.97 -4.03
C PHE A 119 0.56 15.48 -2.69
N SER A 120 -0.73 15.73 -2.62
CA SER A 120 -1.41 16.13 -1.41
C SER A 120 -2.52 15.13 -1.13
N VAL A 121 -2.63 14.69 0.12
CA VAL A 121 -3.83 13.99 0.57
C VAL A 121 -4.90 15.04 0.82
N LYS A 122 -6.06 14.89 0.19
CA LYS A 122 -7.23 15.72 0.47
C LYS A 122 -8.18 14.89 1.30
N TYR A 123 -8.47 15.36 2.50
CA TYR A 123 -9.49 14.76 3.35
C TYR A 123 -10.87 15.19 2.88
N PHE A 124 -11.88 14.38 3.18
CA PHE A 124 -13.25 14.69 2.80
C PHE A 124 -13.70 16.01 3.43
N ASN A 125 -14.39 16.82 2.63
CA ASN A 125 -15.15 17.95 3.15
C ASN A 125 -16.48 17.48 3.75
N GLN A 126 -17.19 18.38 4.45
CA GLN A 126 -18.40 17.99 5.17
C GLN A 126 -19.47 17.37 4.27
N ASN A 127 -19.68 17.92 3.07
CA ASN A 127 -20.66 17.39 2.14
C ASN A 127 -20.26 15.99 1.60
N GLU A 128 -18.97 15.72 1.42
CA GLU A 128 -18.50 14.38 1.06
C GLU A 128 -18.68 13.38 2.22
N ILE A 129 -18.46 13.81 3.46
CA ILE A 129 -18.70 13.01 4.67
C ILE A 129 -20.19 12.67 4.79
N ASP A 130 -21.05 13.66 4.59
CA ASP A 130 -22.51 13.49 4.63
C ASP A 130 -22.97 12.48 3.57
N GLN A 131 -22.46 12.60 2.34
CA GLN A 131 -22.74 11.65 1.25
C GLN A 131 -22.23 10.24 1.55
N CYS A 132 -21.04 10.12 2.14
CA CYS A 132 -20.49 8.84 2.56
C CYS A 132 -21.36 8.19 3.64
N LEU A 133 -21.82 8.96 4.63
CA LEU A 133 -22.70 8.43 5.67
C LEU A 133 -24.00 7.90 5.07
N ASP A 134 -24.68 8.71 4.26
CA ASP A 134 -25.95 8.34 3.65
C ASP A 134 -25.78 7.07 2.77
N PHE A 135 -24.69 6.98 2.00
CA PHE A 135 -24.36 5.80 1.20
C PHE A 135 -24.11 4.54 2.05
N ILE A 136 -23.31 4.64 3.11
CA ILE A 136 -23.02 3.49 3.99
C ILE A 136 -24.31 2.99 4.65
N VAL A 137 -25.16 3.91 5.13
CA VAL A 137 -26.45 3.56 5.75
C VAL A 137 -27.37 2.87 4.74
N GLU A 138 -27.49 3.38 3.51
CA GLU A 138 -28.31 2.76 2.46
C GLU A 138 -27.87 1.32 2.16
N GLU A 139 -26.57 1.09 1.97
CA GLU A 139 -26.03 -0.25 1.72
C GLU A 139 -26.21 -1.18 2.94
N LEU A 140 -26.03 -0.65 4.15
CA LEU A 140 -26.18 -1.43 5.38
C LEU A 140 -27.63 -1.85 5.62
N VAL A 141 -28.61 -0.98 5.30
CA VAL A 141 -30.04 -1.30 5.38
C VAL A 141 -30.37 -2.51 4.52
N VAL A 142 -29.89 -2.55 3.27
CA VAL A 142 -30.14 -3.67 2.34
C VAL A 142 -29.61 -4.99 2.90
N GLN A 143 -28.43 -4.97 3.53
CA GLN A 143 -27.83 -6.18 4.12
C GLN A 143 -28.51 -6.60 5.44
N ALA A 144 -28.97 -5.63 6.23
CA ALA A 144 -29.57 -5.84 7.54
C ALA A 144 -31.03 -6.31 7.48
N GLU A 145 -31.76 -6.03 6.40
CA GLU A 145 -33.20 -6.32 6.27
C GLU A 145 -33.57 -7.79 6.52
N ALA A 146 -32.67 -8.73 6.21
CA ALA A 146 -32.88 -10.17 6.39
C ALA A 146 -32.39 -10.71 7.75
N GLN A 147 -31.71 -9.90 8.57
CA GLN A 147 -30.93 -10.37 9.72
C GLN A 147 -31.23 -9.64 11.03
N LEU A 148 -31.70 -8.39 10.97
CA LEU A 148 -32.01 -7.59 12.17
C LEU A 148 -33.53 -7.46 12.39
N PRO A 149 -33.97 -7.22 13.64
CA PRO A 149 -35.37 -6.90 13.91
C PRO A 149 -35.83 -5.64 13.16
N SER A 150 -37.11 -5.60 12.80
CA SER A 150 -37.73 -4.47 12.11
C SER A 150 -37.58 -3.13 12.84
N THR A 151 -37.55 -3.15 14.18
CA THR A 151 -37.28 -1.95 15.00
C THR A 151 -35.88 -1.40 14.76
N GLN A 152 -34.88 -2.26 14.65
CA GLN A 152 -33.49 -1.86 14.42
C GLN A 152 -33.26 -1.40 12.98
N ILE A 153 -33.95 -2.01 12.02
CA ILE A 153 -33.96 -1.55 10.62
C ILE A 153 -34.61 -0.16 10.51
N ALA A 154 -35.70 0.08 11.25
CA ALA A 154 -36.35 1.39 11.26
C ALA A 154 -35.45 2.48 11.85
N SER A 155 -34.71 2.17 12.94
CA SER A 155 -33.70 3.08 13.49
C SER A 155 -32.61 3.38 12.46
N LEU A 156 -32.07 2.36 11.80
CA LEU A 156 -31.02 2.51 10.79
C LEU A 156 -31.47 3.39 9.61
N LYS A 157 -32.70 3.21 9.13
CA LYS A 157 -33.31 4.04 8.06
C LYS A 157 -33.49 5.51 8.44
N ASN A 158 -33.47 5.84 9.73
CA ASN A 158 -33.60 7.22 10.20
C ASN A 158 -32.25 7.92 10.35
N PHE A 159 -31.12 7.22 10.26
CA PHE A 159 -29.82 7.85 10.28
C PHE A 159 -29.59 8.60 8.97
N THR A 160 -29.49 9.91 9.07
CA THR A 160 -29.23 10.80 7.95
C THR A 160 -28.27 11.87 8.38
N SER A 161 -27.40 12.29 7.46
CA SER A 161 -26.50 13.43 7.63
C SER A 161 -27.20 14.74 8.07
N LYS A 162 -28.51 14.84 7.87
CA LYS A 162 -29.33 15.99 8.28
C LYS A 162 -29.69 16.02 9.77
N ASP A 163 -29.56 14.89 10.47
CA ASP A 163 -29.80 14.82 11.91
C ASP A 163 -28.53 15.28 12.67
N PRO A 164 -28.58 16.38 13.44
CA PRO A 164 -27.42 16.88 14.18
C PRO A 164 -26.82 15.88 15.16
N ASP A 165 -27.64 14.96 15.69
CA ASP A 165 -27.25 13.97 16.68
C ASP A 165 -26.96 12.60 16.06
N VAL A 166 -26.90 12.51 14.71
CA VAL A 166 -26.79 11.22 13.98
C VAL A 166 -25.59 10.41 14.43
N TRP A 167 -24.45 11.06 14.65
CA TRP A 167 -23.20 10.41 15.03
C TRP A 167 -23.33 9.69 16.38
N GLN A 168 -23.89 10.38 17.39
CA GLN A 168 -24.12 9.79 18.72
C GLN A 168 -25.24 8.74 18.69
N ASN A 169 -26.24 8.93 17.83
CA ASN A 169 -27.34 7.98 17.67
C ASN A 169 -26.86 6.66 17.06
N ILE A 170 -25.93 6.69 16.10
CA ILE A 170 -25.32 5.49 15.52
C ILE A 170 -24.53 4.70 16.58
N ILE A 171 -23.75 5.37 17.43
CA ILE A 171 -23.00 4.70 18.49
C ILE A 171 -23.93 4.01 19.49
N LYS A 172 -25.01 4.70 19.92
CA LYS A 172 -26.01 4.09 20.81
C LYS A 172 -26.70 2.89 20.16
N TRP A 173 -27.03 3.00 18.88
CA TRP A 173 -27.62 1.90 18.13
C TRP A 173 -26.69 0.70 18.02
N TYR A 174 -25.39 0.92 17.78
CA TYR A 174 -24.40 -0.14 17.77
C TYR A 174 -24.38 -0.92 19.11
N ASP A 175 -24.43 -0.21 20.24
CA ASP A 175 -24.50 -0.85 21.56
C ASP A 175 -25.72 -1.76 21.75
N GLU A 176 -26.85 -1.42 21.13
CA GLU A 176 -28.05 -2.26 21.12
C GLU A 176 -27.88 -3.47 20.22
N VAL A 177 -27.24 -3.32 19.05
CA VAL A 177 -27.19 -4.38 18.04
C VAL A 177 -25.98 -5.30 18.13
N LYS A 178 -24.89 -4.93 18.83
CA LYS A 178 -23.62 -5.70 18.85
C LYS A 178 -23.72 -7.15 19.32
N ASN A 179 -24.75 -7.49 20.10
CA ASN A 179 -24.94 -8.84 20.65
C ASN A 179 -25.92 -9.71 19.85
N TYR A 180 -26.45 -9.20 18.74
CA TYR A 180 -27.31 -10.01 17.86
C TYR A 180 -26.49 -11.02 17.08
N ASP A 181 -27.09 -12.17 16.78
CA ASP A 181 -26.50 -13.14 15.87
C ASP A 181 -26.55 -12.59 14.43
N LYS A 182 -25.40 -12.52 13.76
CA LYS A 182 -25.24 -11.89 12.45
C LYS A 182 -24.28 -12.70 11.59
N THR A 183 -24.46 -12.61 10.28
CA THR A 183 -23.43 -13.08 9.37
C THR A 183 -22.15 -12.24 9.49
N PRO A 184 -20.96 -12.84 9.25
CA PRO A 184 -19.69 -12.10 9.28
C PRO A 184 -19.67 -10.87 8.37
N GLY A 185 -20.35 -10.93 7.21
CA GLY A 185 -20.46 -9.79 6.30
C GLY A 185 -21.21 -8.61 6.90
N LEU A 186 -22.34 -8.87 7.58
CA LEU A 186 -23.11 -7.82 8.24
C LEU A 186 -22.36 -7.24 9.45
N GLU A 187 -21.68 -8.08 10.23
CA GLU A 187 -20.84 -7.63 11.34
C GLU A 187 -19.73 -6.69 10.85
N ASN A 188 -19.03 -7.07 9.78
CA ASN A 188 -17.99 -6.22 9.19
C ASN A 188 -18.56 -4.88 8.69
N ALA A 189 -19.72 -4.88 8.01
CA ALA A 189 -20.34 -3.65 7.52
C ALA A 189 -20.78 -2.71 8.67
N ILE A 190 -21.29 -3.27 9.77
CA ILE A 190 -21.60 -2.49 10.98
C ILE A 190 -20.31 -1.92 11.57
N GLN A 191 -19.26 -2.72 11.66
CA GLN A 191 -17.95 -2.27 12.18
C GLN A 191 -17.38 -1.13 11.34
N GLU A 192 -17.47 -1.19 10.01
CA GLU A 192 -17.04 -0.11 9.10
C GLU A 192 -17.80 1.19 9.36
N LEU A 193 -19.12 1.13 9.54
CA LEU A 193 -19.92 2.30 9.89
C LEU A 193 -19.47 2.90 11.23
N VAL A 194 -19.28 2.09 12.26
CA VAL A 194 -18.84 2.56 13.58
C VAL A 194 -17.46 3.21 13.50
N VAL A 195 -16.50 2.56 12.83
CA VAL A 195 -15.16 3.12 12.63
C VAL A 195 -15.21 4.44 11.88
N PHE A 196 -16.06 4.57 10.86
CA PHE A 196 -16.26 5.81 10.13
C PHE A 196 -16.79 6.93 11.05
N VAL A 197 -17.86 6.64 11.82
CA VAL A 197 -18.48 7.61 12.75
C VAL A 197 -17.49 8.04 13.83
N GLU A 198 -16.79 7.11 14.46
CA GLU A 198 -15.85 7.44 15.53
C GLU A 198 -14.63 8.21 15.00
N SER A 199 -14.13 7.84 13.81
CA SER A 199 -13.06 8.60 13.15
C SER A 199 -13.48 10.03 12.86
N TYR A 200 -14.73 10.24 12.44
CA TYR A 200 -15.28 11.58 12.25
C TYR A 200 -15.44 12.34 13.57
N LEU A 201 -15.97 11.72 14.62
CA LEU A 201 -16.11 12.36 15.93
C LEU A 201 -14.76 12.78 16.53
N ARG A 202 -13.73 11.97 16.31
CA ARG A 202 -12.38 12.19 16.85
C ARG A 202 -11.57 13.19 16.04
N TYR A 203 -11.50 12.98 14.73
CA TYR A 203 -10.60 13.74 13.86
C TYR A 203 -11.31 14.70 12.92
N GLY A 204 -12.64 14.62 12.77
CA GLY A 204 -13.41 15.37 11.78
C GLY A 204 -13.22 16.89 11.90
N ASN A 205 -13.23 17.44 13.12
CA ASN A 205 -13.00 18.87 13.34
C ASN A 205 -11.63 19.35 12.84
N ASN A 206 -10.61 18.49 12.91
CA ASN A 206 -9.24 18.83 12.56
C ASN A 206 -8.90 18.48 11.11
N LEU A 207 -9.48 17.41 10.55
CA LEU A 207 -9.14 16.89 9.22
C LEU A 207 -10.13 17.29 8.13
N CYS A 208 -11.39 17.58 8.46
CA CYS A 208 -12.42 17.82 7.45
C CYS A 208 -12.06 19.01 6.56
N GLY A 209 -12.06 18.79 5.24
CA GLY A 209 -11.70 19.81 4.24
C GLY A 209 -10.22 20.19 4.21
N GLN A 210 -9.37 19.58 5.04
CA GLN A 210 -7.94 19.83 5.04
C GLN A 210 -7.25 19.17 3.85
N SER A 211 -6.09 19.71 3.50
CA SER A 211 -5.19 19.09 2.54
C SER A 211 -3.79 19.01 3.13
N LEU A 212 -3.28 17.79 3.24
CA LEU A 212 -1.93 17.52 3.73
C LEU A 212 -0.98 17.40 2.54
N PRO A 213 -0.05 18.34 2.34
CA PRO A 213 1.02 18.18 1.35
C PRO A 213 1.99 17.09 1.82
N ILE A 214 2.21 16.10 0.96
CA ILE A 214 3.16 15.03 1.22
C ILE A 214 4.49 15.40 0.61
N ASP A 215 5.49 15.62 1.47
CA ASP A 215 6.87 15.83 1.09
C ASP A 215 7.71 14.54 1.27
N ASN A 216 8.78 14.44 0.47
CA ASN A 216 9.67 13.28 0.53
C ASN A 216 10.44 13.18 1.85
N SER A 217 10.68 14.31 2.52
CA SER A 217 11.51 14.39 3.73
C SER A 217 10.80 13.95 5.00
N THR A 218 9.50 14.21 5.11
CA THR A 218 8.80 14.17 6.41
C THR A 218 7.76 13.07 6.44
N HIS A 219 7.01 12.87 5.35
CA HIS A 219 5.85 11.99 5.33
C HIS A 219 6.10 10.64 4.63
N ALA A 220 6.86 10.62 3.54
CA ALA A 220 7.14 9.37 2.81
C ALA A 220 7.98 8.38 3.67
N TYR A 221 8.97 8.88 4.39
CA TYR A 221 9.80 8.06 5.29
C TYR A 221 9.04 7.59 6.53
N ALA A 222 8.13 8.41 7.07
CA ALA A 222 7.28 8.02 8.20
C ALA A 222 6.23 6.98 7.78
N GLY A 223 5.58 7.16 6.62
CA GLY A 223 4.59 6.22 6.08
C GLY A 223 5.18 4.88 5.59
N LEU A 224 6.49 4.83 5.32
CA LEU A 224 7.22 3.58 5.03
C LEU A 224 7.56 2.78 6.29
N GLN A 225 7.40 3.37 7.48
CA GLN A 225 7.49 2.59 8.72
C GLN A 225 6.20 1.79 8.83
N LEU A 226 6.27 0.53 8.41
CA LEU A 226 5.23 -0.44 8.75
C LEU A 226 5.08 -0.38 10.28
N PRO A 227 3.86 -0.17 10.81
CA PRO A 227 3.64 -0.29 12.23
C PRO A 227 4.20 -1.65 12.67
N ASN A 228 4.85 -1.71 13.83
CA ASN A 228 5.50 -2.94 14.33
C ASN A 228 4.53 -4.14 14.38
N ASP A 229 3.23 -3.87 14.34
CA ASP A 229 2.13 -4.82 14.24
C ASP A 229 1.06 -4.28 13.27
N PRO A 230 1.12 -4.61 11.96
CA PRO A 230 0.09 -4.20 11.01
C PRO A 230 -1.19 -4.99 11.29
N ARG A 231 -2.10 -4.38 12.05
CA ARG A 231 -3.40 -4.97 12.36
C ARG A 231 -4.35 -4.76 11.20
N SER A 232 -5.13 -5.79 10.85
CA SER A 232 -6.28 -5.58 9.99
C SER A 232 -7.22 -4.58 10.66
N ILE A 233 -7.92 -3.76 9.88
CA ILE A 233 -9.00 -2.92 10.44
C ILE A 233 -10.07 -3.79 11.13
N LEU A 234 -10.21 -5.05 10.70
CA LEU A 234 -11.06 -6.07 11.30
C LEU A 234 -10.51 -6.64 12.63
N ASP A 235 -9.21 -6.47 12.89
CA ASP A 235 -8.57 -6.86 14.15
C ASP A 235 -8.70 -5.78 15.23
N ILE A 236 -9.14 -4.57 14.84
CA ILE A 236 -9.47 -3.49 15.77
C ILE A 236 -10.82 -3.81 16.43
N LYS A 237 -10.76 -4.66 17.45
CA LYS A 237 -11.93 -5.08 18.23
C LYS A 237 -12.27 -4.14 19.39
N LYS A 238 -11.35 -3.23 19.72
CA LYS A 238 -11.46 -2.31 20.86
C LYS A 238 -10.92 -0.94 20.50
N PHE A 239 -11.65 0.09 20.90
CA PHE A 239 -11.44 1.46 20.47
C PHE A 239 -10.15 2.09 20.99
N GLU A 240 -9.66 1.67 22.16
CA GLU A 240 -8.40 2.15 22.74
C GLU A 240 -7.16 1.75 21.92
N GLN A 241 -7.37 0.97 20.85
CA GLN A 241 -6.35 0.55 19.91
C GLN A 241 -6.12 1.55 18.78
N PHE A 242 -6.97 2.58 18.64
CA PHE A 242 -6.74 3.68 17.71
C PHE A 242 -5.65 4.65 18.22
N PRO A 243 -4.83 5.24 17.33
CA PRO A 243 -3.83 6.22 17.71
C PRO A 243 -4.43 7.37 18.52
N PRO A 244 -3.75 7.89 19.56
CA PRO A 244 -4.20 9.08 20.27
C PRO A 244 -4.35 10.30 19.33
N GLU A 245 -5.17 11.28 19.74
CA GLU A 245 -5.10 12.62 19.17
C GLU A 245 -3.81 13.25 19.69
N ASP A 246 -2.69 13.02 19.03
CA ASP A 246 -1.48 13.77 19.37
C ASP A 246 -1.59 15.18 18.76
N GLU A 247 -1.68 16.20 19.62
CA GLU A 247 -1.82 17.62 19.28
C GLU A 247 -0.65 18.21 18.45
N GLU A 248 0.40 17.44 18.16
CA GLU A 248 1.63 17.94 17.54
C GLU A 248 1.95 17.37 16.14
N GLN A 249 1.05 16.64 15.48
CA GLN A 249 1.35 16.02 14.16
C GLN A 249 0.54 16.53 12.96
N PHE A 250 -0.20 17.63 13.10
CA PHE A 250 -0.90 18.28 11.98
C PHE A 250 -0.50 19.74 11.81
#